data_AF-A0A9E2UPM8-F1
#
_entry.id   AF-A0A9E2UPM8-F1
#
_cell.length_a   1.000
_cell.length_b   1.000
_cell.length_c   1.000
_cell.angle_alpha   90.00
_cell.angle_beta   90.00
_cell.angle_gamma   90.00
#
_symmetry.space_group_name_H-M   'P 1'
#
loop_
_entity.id
_entity.type
_entity.pdbx_description
1 polymer ?
#
loop_
_entity_poly.entity_id
_entity_poly.type
_entity_poly.pdbx_seq_one_letter_code
_entity_poly.pdbx_strand_id
1 'polypeptide(L)'
;DEISTHYYFRFSSQDRPGVLSKISGILGKYGISLKSVHQKGRKTNGSVPIVMFTHLCREENVKKALDEISKLDVVSSKPALIRIEDDSDED
;
A
#
# COMPACT_ATOMS: atom_id res chain seq x y z
N ASP A 1 -11.45 -16.39 6.62
CA ASP A 1 -12.14 -15.51 5.65
C ASP A 1 -11.40 -15.49 4.32
N GLU A 2 -12.00 -16.08 3.29
CA GLU A 2 -11.51 -16.05 1.90
C GLU A 2 -11.98 -14.77 1.18
N ILE A 3 -11.74 -13.61 1.76
CA ILE A 3 -12.15 -12.33 1.14
C ILE A 3 -11.12 -11.95 0.08
N SER A 4 -11.59 -11.65 -1.13
CA SER A 4 -10.79 -11.06 -2.20
C SER A 4 -11.48 -9.79 -2.70
N THR A 5 -10.75 -8.67 -2.76
CA THR A 5 -11.25 -7.35 -3.13
C THR A 5 -10.07 -6.46 -3.54
N HIS A 6 -10.35 -5.26 -4.03
CA HIS A 6 -9.34 -4.24 -4.32
C HIS A 6 -9.12 -3.39 -3.06
N TYR A 7 -7.92 -2.84 -2.94
CA TYR A 7 -7.55 -2.09 -1.74
C TYR A 7 -6.97 -0.73 -2.05
N TYR A 8 -7.40 0.25 -1.25
CA TYR A 8 -6.73 1.52 -1.07
C TYR A 8 -5.78 1.42 0.12
N PHE A 9 -4.51 1.77 -0.10
CA PHE A 9 -3.53 1.97 0.96
C PHE A 9 -3.12 3.44 1.04
N ARG A 10 -2.97 3.95 2.27
CA ARG A 10 -2.27 5.21 2.53
C ARG A 10 -1.17 5.01 3.55
N PHE A 11 0.07 5.17 3.10
CA PHE A 11 1.25 5.15 3.93
C PHE A 11 1.69 6.58 4.24
N SER A 12 2.04 6.84 5.50
CA SER A 12 2.85 7.99 5.86
C SER A 12 4.30 7.52 5.88
N SER A 13 5.15 8.09 5.01
CA SER A 13 6.49 7.57 4.80
C SER A 13 7.56 8.66 4.81
N GLN A 14 8.80 8.34 5.17
CA GLN A 14 9.90 9.31 5.11
C GLN A 14 10.22 9.70 3.66
N ASP A 15 10.53 10.96 3.42
CA ASP A 15 10.95 11.43 2.09
C ASP A 15 12.43 11.09 1.83
N ARG A 16 12.72 9.82 1.51
CA ARG A 16 14.07 9.37 1.15
C ARG A 16 14.05 8.32 0.05
N PRO A 17 15.14 8.18 -0.74
CA PRO A 17 15.24 7.17 -1.78
C PRO A 17 15.01 5.74 -1.26
N GLY A 18 14.37 4.91 -2.09
CA GLY A 18 14.15 3.48 -1.81
C GLY A 18 12.94 3.14 -0.93
N VAL A 19 12.19 4.13 -0.45
CA VAL A 19 10.96 3.89 0.34
C VAL A 19 9.90 3.17 -0.49
N LEU A 20 9.63 3.69 -1.69
CA LEU A 20 8.64 3.09 -2.58
C LEU A 20 9.02 1.66 -2.96
N SER A 21 10.28 1.39 -3.27
CA SER A 21 10.75 0.04 -3.64
C SER A 21 10.66 -0.95 -2.50
N LYS A 22 10.89 -0.52 -1.24
CA LYS A 22 10.69 -1.39 -0.07
C LYS A 22 9.22 -1.79 0.07
N ILE A 23 8.31 -0.82 -0.02
CA ILE A 23 6.87 -1.07 0.11
C ILE A 23 6.36 -1.95 -1.04
N SER A 24 6.65 -1.58 -2.28
CA SER A 24 6.19 -2.34 -3.46
C SER A 24 6.82 -3.73 -3.53
N GLY A 25 8.08 -3.88 -3.11
CA GLY A 25 8.75 -5.18 -3.01
C GLY A 25 8.06 -6.12 -2.03
N ILE A 26 7.64 -5.63 -0.85
CA ILE A 26 6.87 -6.44 0.11
C ILE A 26 5.50 -6.80 -0.48
N LEU A 27 4.78 -5.84 -1.08
CA LEU A 27 3.49 -6.15 -1.71
C LEU A 27 3.63 -7.24 -2.80
N GLY A 28 4.67 -7.14 -3.65
CA GLY A 28 4.99 -8.14 -4.67
C GLY A 28 5.34 -9.52 -4.08
N LYS A 29 6.08 -9.57 -2.98
CA LYS A 29 6.39 -10.82 -2.24
C LYS A 29 5.12 -11.57 -1.79
N TYR A 30 4.04 -10.84 -1.50
CA TYR A 30 2.73 -11.42 -1.14
C TYR A 30 1.76 -11.55 -2.33
N GLY A 31 2.24 -11.36 -3.57
CA GLY A 31 1.44 -11.51 -4.79
C GLY A 31 0.38 -10.42 -4.97
N ILE A 32 0.60 -9.23 -4.40
CA ILE A 32 -0.33 -8.10 -4.51
C ILE A 32 0.11 -7.20 -5.67
N SER A 33 -0.66 -7.21 -6.76
CA SER A 33 -0.42 -6.36 -7.92
C SER A 33 -0.98 -4.95 -7.70
N LEU A 34 -0.25 -3.93 -8.14
CA LEU A 34 -0.62 -2.52 -7.99
C LEU A 34 -1.35 -2.02 -9.24
N LYS A 35 -2.58 -1.53 -9.07
CA LYS A 35 -3.37 -0.84 -10.11
C LYS A 35 -2.85 0.58 -10.34
N SER A 36 -2.52 1.29 -9.26
CA SER A 36 -1.88 2.61 -9.36
C SER A 36 -1.13 3.01 -8.09
N VAL A 37 -0.19 3.94 -8.24
CA VAL A 37 0.57 4.53 -7.14
C VAL A 37 0.59 6.05 -7.31
N HIS A 38 0.33 6.78 -6.23
CA HIS A 38 0.37 8.23 -6.22
C HIS A 38 1.11 8.75 -4.99
N GLN A 39 2.28 9.35 -5.22
CA GLN A 39 3.07 10.04 -4.21
C GLN A 39 3.04 11.54 -4.50
N LYS A 40 2.34 12.32 -3.67
CA LYS A 40 2.38 13.80 -3.79
C LYS A 40 3.59 14.30 -3.03
N GLY A 41 4.58 14.85 -3.74
CA GLY A 41 5.67 15.59 -3.11
C GLY A 41 5.13 16.72 -2.22
N ARG A 42 5.80 17.00 -1.09
CA ARG A 42 5.53 18.20 -0.29
C ARG A 42 6.81 19.02 -0.13
N LYS A 43 6.60 20.33 -0.08
CA LYS A 43 7.61 21.31 0.33
C LYS A 43 7.93 21.05 1.82
N THR A 44 9.22 20.97 2.13
CA THR A 44 9.85 20.94 3.46
C THR A 44 9.74 19.65 4.28
N ASN A 45 10.89 18.99 4.46
CA ASN A 45 11.31 18.02 5.47
C ASN A 45 10.18 17.42 6.35
N GLY A 46 9.73 16.22 6.00
CA GLY A 46 8.71 15.51 6.78
C GLY A 46 8.28 14.18 6.16
N SER A 47 7.20 13.61 6.70
CA SER A 47 6.58 12.42 6.10
C SER A 47 5.75 12.80 4.88
N VAL A 48 5.89 12.02 3.80
CA VAL A 48 5.17 12.16 2.54
C VAL A 48 4.14 11.04 2.42
N PRO A 49 2.88 11.37 2.03
CA PRO A 49 1.88 10.35 1.80
C PRO A 49 2.14 9.59 0.50
N ILE A 50 2.15 8.26 0.58
CA ILE A 50 2.09 7.37 -0.58
C ILE A 50 0.72 6.71 -0.58
N VAL A 51 -0.03 6.94 -1.65
CA VAL A 51 -1.31 6.30 -1.90
C VAL A 51 -1.12 5.20 -2.93
N MET A 52 -1.70 4.03 -2.69
CA MET A 52 -1.65 2.90 -3.62
C MET A 52 -3.02 2.27 -3.77
N PHE A 53 -3.30 1.78 -4.97
CA PHE A 53 -4.48 0.99 -5.29
C PHE A 53 -4.02 -0.37 -5.80
N THR A 54 -4.66 -1.44 -5.37
CA THR A 54 -4.36 -2.81 -5.83
C THR A 54 -5.36 -3.27 -6.89
N HIS A 55 -4.96 -4.27 -7.68
CA HIS A 55 -5.95 -5.17 -8.30
C HIS A 55 -6.60 -6.08 -7.24
N LEU A 56 -7.53 -6.93 -7.67
CA LEU A 56 -8.14 -7.95 -6.81
C LEU A 56 -7.06 -8.80 -6.12
N CYS A 57 -7.10 -8.87 -4.79
CA CYS A 57 -6.17 -9.69 -4.03
C CYS A 57 -6.78 -10.23 -2.74
N ARG A 58 -6.20 -11.30 -2.21
CA ARG A 58 -6.66 -11.95 -0.98
C ARG A 58 -6.36 -11.10 0.24
N GLU A 59 -7.36 -10.90 1.10
CA GLU A 59 -7.20 -10.11 2.31
C GLU A 59 -6.12 -10.65 3.25
N GLU A 60 -5.97 -11.97 3.31
CA GLU A 60 -4.93 -12.61 4.13
C GLU A 60 -3.52 -12.14 3.72
N ASN A 61 -3.27 -12.05 2.41
CA ASN A 61 -1.99 -11.59 1.87
C ASN A 61 -1.78 -10.11 2.18
N VAL A 62 -2.83 -9.29 2.06
CA VAL A 62 -2.79 -7.87 2.41
C VAL A 62 -2.44 -7.68 3.88
N LYS A 63 -3.08 -8.43 4.79
CA LYS A 63 -2.80 -8.36 6.24
C LYS A 63 -1.34 -8.72 6.54
N LYS A 64 -0.81 -9.80 5.94
CA LYS A 64 0.60 -10.20 6.11
C LYS A 64 1.57 -9.14 5.56
N ALA A 65 1.28 -8.59 4.38
CA ALA A 65 2.10 -7.55 3.77
C ALA A 65 2.13 -6.28 4.62
N LEU A 66 0.98 -5.83 5.14
CA LEU A 66 0.90 -4.65 5.99
C LEU A 66 1.58 -4.84 7.35
N ASP A 67 1.53 -6.04 7.93
CA ASP A 67 2.29 -6.36 9.15
C ASP A 67 3.80 -6.23 8.91
N GLU A 68 4.31 -6.75 7.81
CA GLU A 68 5.73 -6.60 7.43
C GLU A 68 6.11 -5.14 7.11
N ILE A 69 5.26 -4.42 6.35
CA ILE A 69 5.48 -3.00 6.03
C ILE A 69 5.47 -2.12 7.28
N SER A 70 4.61 -2.43 8.26
CA SER A 70 4.50 -1.64 9.50
C SER A 70 5.76 -1.68 10.37
N LYS A 71 6.64 -2.66 10.15
CA LYS A 71 7.93 -2.82 10.83
C LYS A 71 9.06 -2.06 10.15
N LEU A 72 8.82 -1.47 8.98
CA LEU A 72 9.82 -0.67 8.28
C LEU A 72 10.05 0.67 9.00
N ASP A 73 11.31 1.00 9.20
CA ASP A 73 11.76 2.28 9.77
C ASP A 73 11.34 3.51 8.95
N VAL A 74 10.93 3.30 7.70
CA VAL A 74 10.47 4.34 6.77
C VAL A 74 8.99 4.66 6.88
N VAL A 75 8.19 3.87 7.59
CA VAL A 75 6.74 4.07 7.73
C VAL A 75 6.46 4.69 9.10
N SER A 76 5.97 5.92 9.12
CA SER A 76 5.86 6.73 10.34
C SER A 76 4.57 6.50 11.14
N SER A 77 3.61 5.73 10.61
CA SER A 77 2.36 5.40 11.30
C SER A 77 1.73 4.14 10.73
N LYS A 78 0.76 3.54 11.45
CA LYS A 78 -0.06 2.45 10.92
C LYS A 78 -0.66 2.85 9.56
N PRO A 79 -0.54 2.02 8.51
CA PRO A 79 -1.14 2.31 7.21
C PRO A 79 -2.66 2.40 7.31
N ALA A 80 -3.27 3.31 6.56
CA ALA A 80 -4.71 3.26 6.35
C ALA A 80 -5.04 2.20 5.29
N LEU A 81 -6.09 1.43 5.54
CA LEU A 81 -6.57 0.34 4.70
C LEU A 81 -8.07 0.51 4.50
N ILE A 82 -8.51 0.63 3.24
CA ILE A 82 -9.92 0.66 2.88
C ILE A 82 -10.14 -0.35 1.77
N ARG A 83 -11.13 -1.25 1.95
CA ARG A 83 -11.61 -2.13 0.88
C ARG A 83 -12.35 -1.28 -0.16
N ILE A 84 -12.11 -1.54 -1.42
CA ILE A 84 -12.81 -0.90 -2.52
C ILE A 84 -13.74 -1.97 -3.09
N GLU A 85 -15.04 -1.73 -2.94
CA GLU A 85 -16.03 -2.48 -3.70
C GLU A 85 -16.04 -1.90 -5.12
N ASP A 86 -15.85 -2.76 -6.11
CA ASP A 86 -15.98 -2.39 -7.51
C ASP A 86 -17.42 -2.71 -7.93
N ASP A 87 -18.18 -1.67 -8.30
CA ASP A 87 -19.53 -1.82 -8.88
C ASP A 87 -19.47 -2.06 -10.40
N SER A 88 -18.27 -2.11 -10.99
CA SER A 88 -18.06 -2.31 -12.42
C SER A 88 -17.31 -3.60 -12.72
N ASP A 89 -17.86 -4.41 -13.63
CA ASP A 89 -17.30 -5.66 -14.17
C ASP A 89 -16.07 -5.44 -15.07
N GLU A 90 -15.27 -4.40 -14.86
CA GLU A 90 -14.08 -4.07 -15.66
C GLU A 90 -12.79 -4.37 -14.88
N ASP A 91 -12.35 -5.63 -14.95
CA ASP A 91 -10.94 -6.04 -14.88
C ASP A 91 -10.60 -6.87 -16.14
#